data_AF-A0A328B244-F1
#
_entry.id   AF-A0A328B244-F1
#
_cell.length_a   1.000
_cell.length_b   1.000
_cell.length_c   1.000
_cell.angle_alpha   90.00
_cell.angle_beta   90.00
_cell.angle_gamma   90.00
#
_symmetry.space_group_name_H-M   'P 1'
#
loop_
_entity.id
_entity.type
_entity.pdbx_description
1 polymer ?
#
loop_
_entity_poly.entity_id
_entity_poly.type
_entity_poly.pdbx_seq_one_letter_code
_entity_poly.pdbx_strand_id
1 'polypeptide(L)'
;MTFEDLFPHIRPWVVNLGNVAPGSFVKPQFAIWEILHILSLVVLGGSAILLNLRLIGAGITDEPPSEVRRNLWPWLNAGVIGIVVTGLLIGTANAERLYDSNAFTVKMAALLAGIVFTYGVSGPIAKAEGAVSAGAKIGLVAGLTVWLFGLWVFATSALINPGVFHVLTAAALVVLFVARGRLRFVYLIGLLALIAAQFVATHLLVRPDDYAALTPVNKAFAAVFAAWILGAALVQLFRAEGGQPGGRLARLAGYAGILVWVTAAAAGRWIAFA
;
A
#
# COMPACT_ATOMS: atom_id res chain seq x y z
N MET A 1 17.89 0.65 6.15
CA MET A 1 18.02 1.63 5.07
C MET A 1 17.10 2.79 5.35
N THR A 2 17.64 3.76 6.05
CA THR A 2 17.01 5.04 6.39
C THR A 2 17.39 6.09 5.34
N PHE A 3 16.84 7.31 5.46
CA PHE A 3 17.33 8.43 4.67
C PHE A 3 18.71 8.90 5.14
N GLU A 4 19.06 8.68 6.41
CA GLU A 4 20.42 8.89 6.89
C GLU A 4 21.44 8.04 6.16
N ASP A 5 21.16 6.74 5.98
CA ASP A 5 22.07 5.83 5.26
C ASP A 5 22.33 6.32 3.83
N LEU A 6 21.33 6.97 3.22
CA LEU A 6 21.36 7.46 1.84
C LEU A 6 22.01 8.84 1.69
N PHE A 7 21.80 9.74 2.65
CA PHE A 7 22.18 11.16 2.54
C PHE A 7 22.87 11.71 3.79
N PRO A 8 23.88 11.04 4.36
CA PRO A 8 24.38 11.33 5.71
C PRO A 8 24.78 12.80 5.94
N HIS A 9 25.25 13.48 4.88
CA HIS A 9 25.73 14.86 4.93
C HIS A 9 24.64 15.93 5.11
N ILE A 10 23.35 15.61 4.96
CA ILE A 10 22.26 16.60 5.14
C ILE A 10 21.68 16.64 6.55
N ARG A 11 22.16 15.80 7.48
CA ARG A 11 21.64 15.73 8.87
C ARG A 11 21.56 17.11 9.56
N PRO A 12 22.58 18.00 9.51
CA PRO A 12 22.47 19.31 10.15
C PRO A 12 21.31 20.16 9.62
N TRP A 13 21.03 20.07 8.31
CA TRP A 13 19.90 20.75 7.70
C TRP A 13 18.57 20.11 8.13
N VAL A 14 18.49 18.77 8.15
CA VAL A 14 17.29 18.02 8.57
C VAL A 14 16.88 18.36 10.00
N VAL A 15 17.82 18.34 10.96
CA VAL A 15 17.52 18.65 12.37
C VAL A 15 17.02 20.09 12.53
N ASN A 16 17.48 21.01 11.67
CA ASN A 16 17.05 22.40 11.69
C ASN A 16 15.64 22.64 11.08
N LEU A 17 15.12 21.72 10.24
CA LEU A 17 13.82 21.91 9.55
C LEU A 17 12.65 22.15 10.50
N GLY A 18 12.69 21.55 11.70
CA GLY A 18 11.66 21.74 12.71
C GLY A 18 11.71 23.12 13.38
N ASN A 19 12.78 23.89 13.22
CA ASN A 19 12.99 25.17 13.89
C ASN A 19 12.81 26.37 12.94
N VAL A 20 12.75 26.12 11.63
CA VAL A 20 12.51 27.13 10.59
C VAL A 20 11.14 26.93 9.96
N ALA A 21 10.63 27.94 9.24
CA ALA A 21 9.39 27.80 8.50
C ALA A 21 9.55 26.77 7.35
N PRO A 22 8.54 25.91 7.09
CA PRO A 22 7.23 25.87 7.75
C PRO A 22 7.19 25.06 9.05
N GLY A 23 8.24 24.30 9.40
CA GLY A 23 8.25 23.40 10.57
C GLY A 23 7.95 24.09 11.91
N SER A 24 8.52 25.27 12.15
CA SER A 24 8.27 26.05 13.37
C SER A 24 6.82 26.53 13.49
N PHE A 25 6.16 26.81 12.36
CA PHE A 25 4.74 27.16 12.31
C PHE A 25 3.86 25.91 12.51
N VAL A 26 4.23 24.78 11.91
CA VAL A 26 3.46 23.52 11.94
C VAL A 26 3.50 22.85 13.31
N LYS A 27 4.63 22.90 14.03
CA LYS A 27 4.79 22.19 15.32
C LYS A 27 3.68 22.53 16.34
N PRO A 28 3.33 23.80 16.63
CA PRO A 28 2.29 24.14 17.61
C PRO A 28 0.88 23.68 17.24
N GLN A 29 0.59 23.49 15.95
CA GLN A 29 -0.73 23.12 15.45
C GLN A 29 -0.71 21.77 14.69
N PHE A 30 0.24 20.90 15.06
CA PHE A 30 0.52 19.63 14.39
C PHE A 30 -0.73 18.75 14.19
N ALA A 31 -1.59 18.67 15.22
CA ALA A 31 -2.81 17.86 15.18
C ALA A 31 -3.77 18.26 14.05
N ILE A 32 -3.86 19.56 13.73
CA ILE A 32 -4.73 20.04 12.64
C ILE A 32 -4.22 19.52 11.30
N TRP A 33 -2.91 19.59 11.06
CA TRP A 33 -2.32 19.07 9.82
C TRP A 33 -2.41 17.55 9.73
N GLU A 34 -2.30 16.86 10.86
CA GLU A 34 -2.48 15.41 10.91
C GLU A 34 -3.92 15.01 10.55
N ILE A 35 -4.93 15.72 11.07
CA ILE A 35 -6.34 15.52 10.68
C ILE A 35 -6.52 15.73 9.17
N LEU A 36 -5.98 16.82 8.62
CA LEU A 36 -6.06 17.10 7.18
C LEU A 36 -5.32 16.04 6.35
N HIS A 37 -4.20 15.52 6.86
CA HIS A 37 -3.45 14.44 6.21
C HIS A 37 -4.27 13.14 6.17
N ILE A 38 -4.90 12.77 7.28
CA ILE A 38 -5.77 11.57 7.35
C ILE A 38 -6.99 11.74 6.45
N LEU A 39 -7.63 12.92 6.44
CA LEU A 39 -8.76 13.18 5.53
C LEU A 39 -8.33 13.04 4.07
N SER A 40 -7.16 13.58 3.71
CA SER A 40 -6.59 13.42 2.36
C SER A 40 -6.32 11.95 2.04
N LEU A 41 -5.84 11.16 3.01
CA LEU A 41 -5.62 9.73 2.87
C LEU A 41 -6.93 8.97 2.63
N VAL A 42 -8.01 9.32 3.33
CA VAL A 42 -9.33 8.69 3.16
C VAL A 42 -9.89 8.98 1.77
N VAL A 43 -9.83 10.24 1.31
CA VAL A 43 -10.29 10.65 -0.02
C VAL A 43 -9.47 9.95 -1.11
N LEU A 44 -8.15 9.96 -0.99
CA LEU A 44 -7.23 9.31 -1.92
C LEU A 44 -7.44 7.80 -1.96
N GLY A 45 -7.40 7.16 -0.79
CA GLY A 45 -7.52 5.72 -0.64
C GLY A 45 -8.87 5.21 -1.13
N GLY A 46 -9.97 5.85 -0.74
CA GLY A 46 -11.31 5.48 -1.20
C GLY A 46 -11.45 5.58 -2.72
N SER A 47 -11.01 6.70 -3.31
CA SER A 47 -11.08 6.91 -4.76
C SER A 47 -10.17 5.95 -5.53
N ALA A 48 -8.96 5.70 -5.02
CA ALA A 48 -8.03 4.76 -5.62
C ALA A 48 -8.54 3.32 -5.53
N ILE A 49 -9.11 2.91 -4.41
CA ILE A 49 -9.70 1.57 -4.25
C ILE A 49 -10.85 1.37 -5.23
N LEU A 50 -11.79 2.31 -5.32
CA LEU A 50 -12.93 2.21 -6.24
C LEU A 50 -12.49 2.11 -7.71
N LEU A 51 -11.57 2.97 -8.15
CA LEU A 51 -11.04 2.93 -9.51
C LEU A 51 -10.32 1.62 -9.82
N ASN A 52 -9.51 1.13 -8.89
CA ASN A 52 -8.73 -0.08 -9.12
C ASN A 52 -9.56 -1.37 -8.99
N LEU A 53 -10.57 -1.41 -8.11
CA LEU A 53 -11.57 -2.48 -8.10
C LEU A 53 -12.30 -2.54 -9.44
N ARG A 54 -12.64 -1.38 -10.00
CA ARG A 54 -13.25 -1.31 -11.34
C ARG A 54 -12.38 -1.96 -12.41
N LEU A 55 -11.06 -1.72 -12.38
CA LEU A 55 -10.09 -2.33 -13.30
C LEU A 55 -9.92 -3.84 -13.09
N ILE A 56 -10.11 -4.32 -11.87
CA ILE A 56 -10.12 -5.76 -11.55
C ILE A 56 -11.38 -6.44 -12.15
N GLY A 57 -12.46 -5.68 -12.34
CA GLY A 57 -13.78 -6.19 -12.73
C GLY A 57 -14.72 -6.42 -11.54
N ALA A 58 -14.51 -5.68 -10.44
CA ALA A 58 -15.33 -5.69 -9.23
C ALA A 58 -15.76 -4.27 -8.82
N GLY A 59 -16.66 -4.15 -7.84
CA GLY A 59 -17.19 -2.84 -7.41
C GLY A 59 -18.20 -2.28 -8.41
N ILE A 60 -17.99 -1.04 -8.88
CA ILE A 60 -18.93 -0.31 -9.76
C ILE A 60 -18.83 -0.84 -11.20
N THR A 61 -19.33 -2.04 -11.48
CA THR A 61 -19.13 -2.68 -12.79
C THR A 61 -20.12 -2.27 -13.87
N ASP A 62 -21.22 -1.62 -13.51
CA ASP A 62 -22.29 -1.21 -14.43
C ASP A 62 -21.86 -0.04 -15.34
N GLU A 63 -20.89 0.76 -14.89
CA GLU A 63 -20.32 1.88 -15.64
C GLU A 63 -18.98 1.50 -16.28
N PRO A 64 -18.62 2.06 -17.45
CA PRO A 64 -17.32 1.81 -18.07
C PRO A 64 -16.17 2.38 -17.21
N PRO A 65 -14.96 1.78 -17.23
CA PRO A 65 -13.82 2.28 -16.48
C PRO A 65 -13.51 3.76 -16.68
N SER A 66 -13.73 4.31 -17.89
CA SER A 66 -13.46 5.72 -18.16
C SER A 66 -14.41 6.66 -17.41
N GLU A 67 -15.67 6.25 -17.22
CA GLU A 67 -16.70 7.01 -16.53
C GLU A 67 -16.44 7.02 -15.02
N VAL A 68 -16.17 5.84 -14.45
CA VAL A 68 -15.74 5.72 -13.05
C VAL A 68 -14.51 6.58 -12.79
N ARG A 69 -13.52 6.54 -13.69
CA ARG A 69 -12.35 7.41 -13.61
C ARG A 69 -12.72 8.88 -13.67
N ARG A 70 -13.56 9.31 -14.62
CA ARG A 70 -13.95 10.72 -14.79
C ARG A 70 -14.54 11.28 -13.50
N ASN A 71 -15.41 10.53 -12.84
CA ASN A 71 -16.08 10.96 -11.61
C ASN A 71 -15.14 10.95 -10.39
N LEU A 72 -14.18 10.02 -10.34
CA LEU A 72 -13.21 9.93 -9.23
C LEU A 72 -11.98 10.83 -9.41
N TRP A 73 -11.70 11.32 -10.62
CA TRP A 73 -10.45 12.04 -10.91
C TRP A 73 -10.25 13.32 -10.09
N PRO A 74 -11.26 14.19 -9.89
CA PRO A 74 -11.10 15.37 -9.04
C PRO A 74 -10.73 15.00 -7.60
N TRP A 75 -11.35 13.96 -7.06
CA TRP A 75 -11.12 13.46 -5.70
C TRP A 75 -9.76 12.80 -5.56
N LEU A 76 -9.32 12.02 -6.56
CA LEU A 76 -7.96 11.48 -6.61
C LEU A 76 -6.92 12.60 -6.57
N ASN A 77 -7.08 13.64 -7.40
CA ASN A 77 -6.16 14.77 -7.42
C ASN A 77 -6.17 15.55 -6.11
N ALA A 78 -7.36 15.84 -5.56
CA ALA A 78 -7.49 16.50 -4.27
C ALA A 78 -6.80 15.70 -3.15
N GLY A 79 -6.98 14.37 -3.15
CA GLY A 79 -6.33 13.46 -2.20
C GLY A 79 -4.81 13.42 -2.35
N VAL A 80 -4.28 13.35 -3.58
CA VAL A 80 -2.82 13.39 -3.83
C VAL A 80 -2.21 14.73 -3.43
N ILE A 81 -2.82 15.84 -3.84
CA ILE A 81 -2.33 17.18 -3.47
C ILE A 81 -2.38 17.32 -1.95
N GLY A 82 -3.50 16.95 -1.33
CA GLY A 82 -3.68 16.97 0.12
C GLY A 82 -2.62 16.15 0.85
N ILE A 83 -2.42 14.88 0.49
CA ILE A 83 -1.47 13.99 1.18
C ILE A 83 -0.02 14.47 1.03
N VAL A 84 0.35 15.02 -0.13
CA VAL A 84 1.71 15.54 -0.38
C VAL A 84 1.94 16.82 0.40
N VAL A 85 1.04 17.82 0.27
CA VAL A 85 1.20 19.11 0.94
C VAL A 85 1.19 18.95 2.45
N THR A 86 0.17 18.28 3.00
CA THR A 86 0.09 18.04 4.45
C THR A 86 1.24 17.16 4.93
N GLY A 87 1.66 16.16 4.15
CA GLY A 87 2.78 15.27 4.44
C GLY A 87 4.12 16.00 4.55
N LEU A 88 4.38 16.95 3.64
CA LEU A 88 5.55 17.81 3.70
C LEU A 88 5.53 18.70 4.95
N LEU A 89 4.37 19.31 5.25
CA LEU A 89 4.22 20.16 6.43
C LEU A 89 4.47 19.39 7.73
N ILE A 90 3.77 18.29 7.97
CA ILE A 90 3.99 17.45 9.17
C ILE A 90 5.40 16.86 9.19
N GLY A 91 5.99 16.62 8.01
CA GLY A 91 7.34 16.10 7.86
C GLY A 91 8.40 17.09 8.31
N THR A 92 8.27 18.38 7.98
CA THR A 92 9.19 19.42 8.46
C THR A 92 9.18 19.56 9.98
N ALA A 93 8.03 19.34 10.63
CA ALA A 93 7.90 19.42 12.08
C ALA A 93 8.63 18.27 12.82
N ASN A 94 8.80 17.10 12.19
CA ASN A 94 9.40 15.90 12.78
C ASN A 94 10.52 15.31 11.91
N ALA A 95 11.27 16.18 11.22
CA ALA A 95 12.18 15.77 10.15
C ALA A 95 13.26 14.78 10.60
N GLU A 96 13.88 15.00 11.75
CA GLU A 96 14.92 14.12 12.32
C GLU A 96 14.40 12.69 12.51
N ARG A 97 13.23 12.55 13.14
CA ARG A 97 12.59 11.24 13.34
C ARG A 97 12.31 10.54 12.01
N LEU A 98 11.82 11.27 11.01
CA LEU A 98 11.52 10.70 9.70
C LEU A 98 12.80 10.27 8.96
N TYR A 99 13.87 11.04 9.11
CA TYR A 99 15.15 10.80 8.49
C TYR A 99 15.81 9.49 8.98
N ASP A 100 15.63 9.18 10.26
CA ASP A 100 16.15 7.99 10.93
C ASP A 100 15.21 6.77 10.80
N SER A 101 14.03 6.94 10.20
CA SER A 101 12.99 5.90 10.17
C SER A 101 13.04 5.04 8.90
N ASN A 102 13.27 3.73 9.07
CA ASN A 102 13.11 2.75 7.99
C ASN A 102 11.65 2.73 7.45
N ALA A 103 10.65 2.95 8.30
CA ALA A 103 9.25 3.00 7.87
C ALA A 103 8.96 4.20 6.98
N PHE A 104 9.64 5.34 7.20
CA PHE A 104 9.53 6.49 6.33
C PHE A 104 10.10 6.21 4.93
N THR A 105 11.21 5.47 4.81
CA THR A 105 11.73 4.98 3.52
C THR A 105 10.67 4.19 2.77
N VAL A 106 10.02 3.23 3.44
CA VAL A 106 8.93 2.43 2.85
C VAL A 106 7.75 3.32 2.42
N LYS A 107 7.36 4.28 3.26
CA LYS A 107 6.27 5.23 2.97
C LYS A 107 6.58 6.05 1.73
N MET A 108 7.82 6.52 1.57
CA MET A 108 8.24 7.33 0.42
C MET A 108 8.33 6.50 -0.87
N ALA A 109 8.86 5.28 -0.81
CA ALA A 109 8.83 4.35 -1.94
C ALA A 109 7.38 4.03 -2.36
N ALA A 110 6.51 3.71 -1.41
CA ALA A 110 5.11 3.41 -1.67
C ALA A 110 4.33 4.64 -2.18
N LEU A 111 4.62 5.85 -1.69
CA LEU A 111 4.03 7.09 -2.20
C LEU A 111 4.44 7.34 -3.65
N LEU A 112 5.74 7.21 -3.97
CA LEU A 112 6.24 7.37 -5.34
C LEU A 112 5.60 6.33 -6.27
N ALA A 113 5.60 5.06 -5.87
CA ALA A 113 4.92 4.01 -6.61
C ALA A 113 3.42 4.30 -6.76
N GLY A 114 2.75 4.81 -5.71
CA GLY A 114 1.33 5.14 -5.72
C GLY A 114 0.99 6.23 -6.73
N ILE A 115 1.83 7.27 -6.80
CA ILE A 115 1.71 8.34 -7.82
C ILE A 115 1.90 7.75 -9.23
N VAL A 116 2.93 6.93 -9.43
CA VAL A 116 3.16 6.25 -10.72
C VAL A 116 1.97 5.37 -11.10
N PHE A 117 1.41 4.62 -10.16
CA PHE A 117 0.24 3.78 -10.40
C PHE A 117 -0.99 4.61 -10.72
N THR A 118 -1.30 5.66 -9.95
CA THR A 118 -2.48 6.49 -10.18
C THR A 118 -2.44 7.18 -11.54
N TYR A 119 -1.32 7.84 -11.88
CA TYR A 119 -1.23 8.69 -13.08
C TYR A 119 -0.63 8.01 -14.30
N GLY A 120 0.28 7.06 -14.11
CA GLY A 120 0.98 6.35 -15.18
C GLY A 120 0.35 5.00 -15.55
N VAL A 121 -0.48 4.41 -14.67
CA VAL A 121 -1.01 3.06 -14.87
C VAL A 121 -2.54 3.04 -14.82
N SER A 122 -3.15 3.14 -13.65
CA SER A 122 -4.60 2.99 -13.45
C SER A 122 -5.41 4.07 -14.17
N GLY A 123 -4.99 5.33 -14.09
CA GLY A 123 -5.65 6.44 -14.79
C GLY A 123 -5.66 6.27 -16.31
N PRO A 124 -4.52 6.01 -16.98
CA PRO A 124 -4.47 5.73 -18.41
C PRO A 124 -5.23 4.47 -18.83
N ILE A 125 -5.09 3.37 -18.08
CA ILE A 125 -5.80 2.11 -18.37
C ILE A 125 -7.31 2.31 -18.28
N ALA A 126 -7.79 2.99 -17.23
CA ALA A 126 -9.21 3.27 -17.09
C ALA A 126 -9.72 4.23 -18.17
N LYS A 127 -8.91 5.22 -18.61
CA LYS A 127 -9.26 6.07 -19.77
C LYS A 127 -9.50 5.27 -21.04
N ALA A 128 -8.71 4.24 -21.24
CA ALA A 128 -8.69 3.42 -22.43
C ALA A 128 -9.55 2.15 -22.29
N GLU A 129 -10.55 2.17 -21.39
CA GLU A 129 -11.48 1.05 -21.15
C GLU A 129 -10.80 -0.29 -20.86
N GLY A 130 -9.68 -0.24 -20.13
CA GLY A 130 -8.90 -1.41 -19.76
C GLY A 130 -7.79 -1.78 -20.74
N ALA A 131 -7.66 -1.09 -21.88
CA ALA A 131 -6.53 -1.29 -22.78
C ALA A 131 -5.22 -0.81 -22.13
N VAL A 132 -4.16 -1.62 -22.22
CA VAL A 132 -2.87 -1.34 -21.58
C VAL A 132 -1.85 -0.91 -22.62
N SER A 133 -1.59 0.39 -22.69
CA SER A 133 -0.61 1.00 -23.59
C SER A 133 0.83 0.65 -23.21
N ALA A 134 1.80 0.89 -24.11
CA ALA A 134 3.22 0.72 -23.81
C ALA A 134 3.67 1.58 -22.62
N GLY A 135 3.21 2.84 -22.54
CA GLY A 135 3.48 3.71 -21.41
C GLY A 135 2.95 3.16 -20.09
N ALA A 136 1.74 2.59 -20.08
CA ALA A 136 1.17 1.96 -18.88
C ALA A 136 1.95 0.71 -18.45
N LYS A 137 2.51 -0.05 -19.39
CA LYS A 137 3.40 -1.19 -19.08
C LYS A 137 4.71 -0.73 -18.44
N ILE A 138 5.31 0.33 -18.96
CA ILE A 138 6.53 0.93 -18.37
C ILE A 138 6.22 1.44 -16.96
N GLY A 139 5.10 2.16 -16.79
CA GLY A 139 4.64 2.62 -15.48
C GLY A 139 4.39 1.49 -14.50
N LEU A 140 3.80 0.38 -14.96
CA LEU A 140 3.59 -0.83 -14.14
C LEU A 140 4.92 -1.39 -13.65
N VAL A 141 5.90 -1.59 -14.54
CA VAL A 141 7.21 -2.14 -14.18
C VAL A 141 7.95 -1.20 -13.23
N ALA A 142 7.98 0.10 -13.52
CA ALA A 142 8.63 1.11 -12.69
C ALA A 142 7.99 1.16 -11.29
N GLY A 143 6.66 1.26 -11.22
CA GLY A 143 5.92 1.32 -9.97
C GLY A 143 6.07 0.04 -9.14
N LEU A 144 6.00 -1.14 -9.77
CA LEU A 144 6.22 -2.41 -9.08
C LEU A 144 7.64 -2.52 -8.54
N THR A 145 8.65 -2.11 -9.31
CA THR A 145 10.06 -2.13 -8.87
C THR A 145 10.25 -1.29 -7.61
N VAL A 146 9.74 -0.05 -7.63
CA VAL A 146 9.83 0.86 -6.47
C VAL A 146 9.06 0.31 -5.27
N TRP A 147 7.86 -0.23 -5.50
CA TRP A 147 7.05 -0.79 -4.42
C TRP A 147 7.67 -2.06 -3.81
N LEU A 148 8.19 -2.97 -4.63
CA LEU A 148 8.86 -4.19 -4.18
C LEU A 148 10.13 -3.88 -3.39
N PHE A 149 10.88 -2.85 -3.78
CA PHE A 149 11.98 -2.32 -2.95
C PHE A 149 11.48 -1.86 -1.57
N GLY A 150 10.38 -1.10 -1.53
CA GLY A 150 9.74 -0.70 -0.28
C GLY A 150 9.31 -1.90 0.57
N LEU A 151 8.66 -2.91 -0.02
CA LEU A 151 8.27 -4.14 0.69
C LEU A 151 9.46 -4.93 1.19
N TRP A 152 10.57 -4.97 0.45
CA TRP A 152 11.80 -5.60 0.90
C TRP A 152 12.33 -4.91 2.16
N VAL A 153 12.49 -3.57 2.14
CA VAL A 153 12.90 -2.80 3.33
C VAL A 153 11.95 -3.06 4.50
N PHE A 154 10.63 -3.10 4.23
CA PHE A 154 9.62 -3.33 5.23
C PHE A 154 9.76 -4.71 5.87
N ALA A 155 10.00 -5.75 5.07
CA ALA A 155 10.08 -7.15 5.53
C ALA A 155 11.40 -7.48 6.25
N THR A 156 12.49 -6.78 5.94
CA THR A 156 13.82 -7.08 6.51
C THR A 156 14.15 -6.26 7.76
N SER A 157 13.50 -5.11 7.95
CA SER A 157 13.79 -4.20 9.07
C SER A 157 13.09 -4.66 10.36
N ALA A 158 13.85 -4.97 11.42
CA ALA A 158 13.37 -5.65 12.62
C ALA A 158 12.16 -4.99 13.30
N LEU A 159 12.16 -3.66 13.46
CA LEU A 159 11.11 -2.92 14.17
C LEU A 159 9.81 -2.77 13.37
N ILE A 160 9.86 -2.98 12.06
CA ILE A 160 8.73 -2.67 11.16
C ILE A 160 8.28 -3.88 10.34
N ASN A 161 9.00 -5.01 10.41
CA ASN A 161 8.62 -6.24 9.72
C ASN A 161 7.22 -6.77 10.04
N PRO A 162 6.60 -6.55 11.23
CA PRO A 162 5.22 -7.00 11.43
C PRO A 162 4.24 -6.15 10.62
N GLY A 163 4.69 -5.00 10.09
CA GLY A 163 3.89 -4.17 9.20
C GLY A 163 3.56 -4.82 7.87
N VAL A 164 4.31 -5.84 7.44
CA VAL A 164 3.98 -6.67 6.27
C VAL A 164 2.58 -7.30 6.42
N PHE A 165 2.15 -7.64 7.65
CA PHE A 165 0.82 -8.19 7.89
C PHE A 165 -0.32 -7.23 7.53
N HIS A 166 -0.11 -5.91 7.55
CA HIS A 166 -1.14 -4.95 7.10
C HIS A 166 -1.37 -5.09 5.59
N VAL A 167 -0.29 -5.23 4.81
CA VAL A 167 -0.35 -5.41 3.36
C VAL A 167 -0.95 -6.78 3.01
N LEU A 168 -0.53 -7.83 3.72
CA LEU A 168 -1.11 -9.17 3.55
C LEU A 168 -2.60 -9.21 3.91
N THR A 169 -3.01 -8.56 4.99
CA THR A 169 -4.42 -8.50 5.39
C THR A 169 -5.25 -7.78 4.32
N ALA A 170 -4.79 -6.64 3.82
CA ALA A 170 -5.49 -5.94 2.75
C ALA A 170 -5.55 -6.76 1.46
N ALA A 171 -4.46 -7.40 1.06
CA ALA A 171 -4.45 -8.32 -0.07
C ALA A 171 -5.45 -9.46 0.13
N ALA A 172 -5.51 -10.02 1.34
CA ALA A 172 -6.43 -11.08 1.66
C ALA A 172 -7.89 -10.65 1.55
N LEU A 173 -8.22 -9.46 2.04
CA LEU A 173 -9.56 -8.88 1.97
C LEU A 173 -9.96 -8.55 0.53
N VAL A 174 -9.06 -8.00 -0.29
CA VAL A 174 -9.33 -7.72 -1.70
C VAL A 174 -9.58 -9.02 -2.46
N VAL A 175 -8.74 -10.05 -2.26
CA VAL A 175 -8.93 -11.37 -2.88
C VAL A 175 -10.24 -12.01 -2.44
N LEU A 176 -10.59 -11.91 -1.15
CA LEU A 176 -11.86 -12.42 -0.62
C LEU A 176 -13.07 -11.72 -1.23
N PHE A 177 -12.98 -10.40 -1.42
CA PHE A 177 -14.04 -9.57 -1.99
C PHE A 177 -14.25 -9.88 -3.48
N VAL A 178 -13.17 -10.07 -4.24
CA VAL A 178 -13.24 -10.31 -5.69
C VAL A 178 -13.60 -11.77 -6.02
N ALA A 179 -13.19 -12.73 -5.18
CA ALA A 179 -13.47 -14.14 -5.41
C ALA A 179 -14.98 -14.44 -5.46
N ARG A 180 -15.41 -15.29 -6.39
CA ARG A 180 -16.81 -15.69 -6.57
C ARG A 180 -17.02 -17.20 -6.43
N GLY A 181 -18.24 -17.59 -6.09
CA GLY A 181 -18.66 -18.99 -6.00
C GLY A 181 -17.84 -19.82 -5.01
N ARG A 182 -17.59 -21.10 -5.35
CA ARG A 182 -16.87 -22.05 -4.48
C ARG A 182 -15.46 -21.59 -4.12
N LEU A 183 -14.78 -20.87 -5.01
CA LEU A 183 -13.42 -20.37 -4.76
C LEU A 183 -13.36 -19.44 -3.54
N ARG A 184 -14.37 -18.57 -3.36
CA ARG A 184 -14.44 -17.66 -2.21
C ARG A 184 -14.50 -18.41 -0.89
N PHE A 185 -15.31 -19.48 -0.82
CA PHE A 185 -15.46 -20.28 0.40
C PHE A 185 -14.21 -21.10 0.70
N VAL A 186 -13.63 -21.76 -0.30
CA VAL A 186 -12.36 -22.50 -0.13
C VAL A 186 -11.27 -21.55 0.35
N TYR A 187 -11.17 -20.37 -0.27
CA TYR A 187 -10.22 -19.34 0.10
C TYR A 187 -10.41 -18.85 1.54
N LEU A 188 -11.66 -18.56 1.94
CA LEU A 188 -12.00 -18.12 3.30
C LEU A 188 -11.69 -19.18 4.36
N ILE A 189 -12.06 -20.44 4.11
CA ILE A 189 -11.78 -21.55 5.03
C ILE A 189 -10.27 -21.71 5.21
N GLY A 190 -9.50 -21.69 4.12
CA GLY A 190 -8.04 -21.73 4.21
C GLY A 190 -7.45 -20.53 4.95
N LEU A 191 -7.99 -19.32 4.73
CA LEU A 191 -7.55 -18.13 5.46
C LEU A 191 -7.81 -18.24 6.97
N LEU A 192 -9.00 -18.70 7.37
CA LEU A 192 -9.34 -18.93 8.78
C LEU A 192 -8.47 -20.02 9.41
N ALA A 193 -8.19 -21.10 8.68
CA ALA A 193 -7.30 -22.15 9.13
C ALA A 193 -5.87 -21.63 9.34
N LEU A 194 -5.35 -20.80 8.43
CA LEU A 194 -4.04 -20.17 8.59
C LEU A 194 -3.99 -19.21 9.78
N ILE A 195 -5.05 -18.42 10.01
CA ILE A 195 -5.15 -17.53 11.18
C ILE A 195 -5.15 -18.34 12.47
N ALA A 196 -5.95 -19.40 12.55
CA ALA A 196 -5.98 -20.29 13.70
C ALA A 196 -4.63 -20.98 13.93
N ALA A 197 -3.99 -21.47 12.87
CA ALA A 197 -2.67 -22.08 12.95
C ALA A 197 -1.59 -21.09 13.44
N GLN A 198 -1.60 -19.85 12.94
CA GLN A 198 -0.69 -18.81 13.41
C GLN A 198 -0.94 -18.49 14.88
N PHE A 199 -2.20 -18.34 15.28
CA PHE A 199 -2.57 -18.09 16.68
C PHE A 199 -2.03 -19.19 17.61
N VAL A 200 -2.29 -20.46 17.28
CA VAL A 200 -1.77 -21.61 18.03
C VAL A 200 -0.24 -21.57 18.09
N ALA A 201 0.43 -21.39 16.96
CA ALA A 201 1.89 -21.38 16.90
C ALA A 201 2.52 -20.25 17.72
N THR A 202 1.91 -19.06 17.72
CA THR A 202 2.50 -17.86 18.34
C THR A 202 2.07 -17.62 19.78
N HIS A 203 0.91 -18.14 20.21
CA HIS A 203 0.36 -17.90 21.54
C HIS A 203 0.28 -19.15 22.42
N LEU A 204 0.23 -20.36 21.82
CA LEU A 204 0.12 -21.61 22.58
C LEU A 204 1.41 -22.44 22.55
N LEU A 205 2.17 -22.41 21.45
CA LEU A 205 3.40 -23.22 21.31
C LEU A 205 4.67 -22.45 21.68
N VAL A 206 4.74 -21.16 21.37
CA VAL A 206 5.87 -20.28 21.68
C VAL A 206 5.49 -19.34 22.80
N ARG A 207 6.42 -19.10 23.74
CA ARG A 207 6.19 -18.17 24.83
C ARG A 207 6.12 -16.72 24.28
N PRO A 208 5.20 -15.88 24.77
CA PRO A 208 5.03 -14.53 24.24
C PRO A 208 6.27 -13.61 24.35
N ASP A 209 7.16 -13.90 25.29
CA ASP A 209 8.41 -13.16 25.55
C ASP A 209 9.62 -13.68 24.74
N ASP A 210 9.50 -14.83 24.09
CA ASP A 210 10.58 -15.41 23.26
C ASP A 210 10.53 -14.87 21.82
N TYR A 211 10.93 -13.61 21.68
CA TYR A 211 10.97 -12.93 20.37
C TYR A 211 11.90 -13.60 19.35
N ALA A 212 12.94 -14.31 19.83
CA ALA A 212 13.90 -15.02 18.98
C ALA A 212 13.22 -16.20 18.28
N ALA A 213 12.34 -16.93 18.97
CA ALA A 213 11.52 -17.97 18.37
C ALA A 213 10.31 -17.42 17.59
N LEU A 214 9.66 -16.34 18.06
CA LEU A 214 8.48 -15.76 17.41
C LEU A 214 8.78 -15.14 16.04
N THR A 215 9.94 -14.49 15.89
CA THR A 215 10.31 -13.81 14.64
C THR A 215 10.33 -14.75 13.41
N PRO A 216 11.07 -15.88 13.41
CA PRO A 216 11.07 -16.80 12.27
C PRO A 216 9.71 -17.45 12.03
N VAL A 217 8.94 -17.75 13.10
CA VAL A 217 7.58 -18.29 12.98
C VAL A 217 6.66 -17.30 12.26
N ASN A 218 6.64 -16.03 12.68
CA ASN A 218 5.84 -14.99 12.03
C ASN A 218 6.25 -14.77 10.57
N LYS A 219 7.55 -14.80 10.25
CA LYS A 219 8.03 -14.71 8.87
C LYS A 219 7.58 -15.91 8.01
N ALA A 220 7.63 -17.12 8.57
CA ALA A 220 7.15 -18.32 7.88
C ALA A 220 5.64 -18.21 7.61
N PHE A 221 4.84 -17.81 8.58
CA PHE A 221 3.40 -17.56 8.37
C PHE A 221 3.16 -16.47 7.34
N ALA A 222 3.87 -15.34 7.40
CA ALA A 222 3.74 -14.29 6.40
C ALA A 222 3.98 -14.81 4.97
N ALA A 223 4.98 -15.70 4.77
CA ALA A 223 5.23 -16.34 3.48
C ALA A 223 4.10 -17.30 3.07
N VAL A 224 3.56 -18.10 4.00
CA VAL A 224 2.44 -19.02 3.73
C VAL A 224 1.17 -18.25 3.39
N PHE A 225 0.85 -17.18 4.13
CA PHE A 225 -0.26 -16.26 3.81
C PHE A 225 -0.06 -15.66 2.42
N ALA A 226 1.12 -15.14 2.12
CA ALA A 226 1.42 -14.58 0.80
C ALA A 226 1.18 -15.61 -0.31
N ALA A 227 1.68 -16.84 -0.15
CA ALA A 227 1.49 -17.92 -1.12
C ALA A 227 0.01 -18.26 -1.31
N TRP A 228 -0.78 -18.35 -0.23
CA TRP A 228 -2.21 -18.62 -0.29
C TRP A 228 -2.99 -17.51 -1.00
N ILE A 229 -2.71 -16.25 -0.64
CA ILE A 229 -3.33 -15.06 -1.23
C ILE A 229 -2.98 -14.96 -2.72
N LEU A 230 -1.69 -15.07 -3.07
CA LEU A 230 -1.21 -14.98 -4.44
C LEU A 230 -1.74 -16.13 -5.29
N GLY A 231 -1.78 -17.36 -4.77
CA GLY A 231 -2.36 -18.50 -5.47
C GLY A 231 -3.82 -18.28 -5.83
N ALA A 232 -4.63 -17.81 -4.87
CA ALA A 232 -6.03 -17.48 -5.12
C ALA A 232 -6.21 -16.29 -6.09
N ALA A 233 -5.35 -15.27 -6.00
CA ALA A 233 -5.36 -14.13 -6.92
C ALA A 233 -4.99 -14.56 -8.36
N LEU A 234 -3.99 -15.44 -8.52
CA LEU A 234 -3.59 -15.98 -9.82
C LEU A 234 -4.72 -16.81 -10.44
N VAL A 235 -5.37 -17.69 -9.67
CA VAL A 235 -6.52 -18.46 -10.17
C VAL A 235 -7.62 -17.52 -10.68
N GLN A 236 -7.91 -16.42 -9.97
CA GLN A 236 -8.88 -15.41 -10.43
C GLN A 236 -8.43 -14.70 -11.70
N LEU A 237 -7.14 -14.33 -11.77
CA LEU A 237 -6.56 -13.67 -12.93
C LEU A 237 -6.65 -14.53 -14.21
N PHE A 238 -6.50 -15.85 -14.08
CA PHE A 238 -6.52 -16.78 -15.21
C PHE A 238 -7.92 -17.33 -15.55
N ARG A 239 -8.85 -17.39 -14.59
CA ARG A 239 -10.23 -17.85 -14.82
C ARG A 239 -11.16 -16.81 -15.42
N ALA A 240 -10.80 -15.53 -15.38
CA ALA A 240 -11.70 -14.51 -15.86
C ALA A 240 -11.83 -14.55 -17.40
N GLU A 241 -13.04 -14.87 -17.87
CA GLU A 241 -13.39 -15.03 -19.28
C GLU A 241 -13.26 -13.73 -20.09
N GLY A 242 -13.04 -13.88 -21.39
CA GLY A 242 -12.61 -12.85 -22.36
C GLY A 242 -13.62 -11.75 -22.73
N GLY A 243 -14.47 -11.32 -21.80
CA GLY A 243 -15.49 -10.28 -22.03
C GLY A 243 -15.48 -9.09 -21.08
N GLN A 244 -14.60 -9.06 -20.06
CA GLN A 244 -14.53 -7.91 -19.15
C GLN A 244 -13.58 -6.83 -19.67
N PRO A 245 -13.92 -5.52 -19.55
CA PRO A 245 -13.05 -4.43 -19.98
C PRO A 245 -11.74 -4.48 -19.19
N GLY A 246 -10.64 -4.78 -19.88
CA GLY A 246 -9.31 -4.92 -19.28
C GLY A 246 -8.79 -6.36 -19.26
N GLY A 247 -7.76 -6.61 -20.07
CA GLY A 247 -7.01 -7.87 -20.03
C GLY A 247 -6.32 -8.10 -18.68
N ARG A 248 -5.68 -9.26 -18.51
CA ARG A 248 -5.00 -9.67 -17.25
C ARG A 248 -4.11 -8.56 -16.66
N LEU A 249 -3.41 -7.81 -17.49
CA LEU A 249 -2.55 -6.71 -17.04
C LEU A 249 -3.31 -5.56 -16.36
N ALA A 250 -4.52 -5.22 -16.82
CA ALA A 250 -5.34 -4.18 -16.18
C ALA A 250 -5.78 -4.60 -14.77
N ARG A 251 -6.12 -5.88 -14.60
CA ARG A 251 -6.50 -6.43 -13.30
C ARG A 251 -5.31 -6.49 -12.35
N LEU A 252 -4.15 -6.95 -12.85
CA LEU A 252 -2.91 -6.94 -12.08
C LEU A 252 -2.55 -5.52 -11.62
N ALA A 253 -2.70 -4.54 -12.51
CA ALA A 253 -2.51 -3.13 -12.17
C ALA A 253 -3.48 -2.67 -11.08
N GLY A 254 -4.75 -3.09 -11.15
CA GLY A 254 -5.74 -2.81 -10.12
C GLY A 254 -5.35 -3.37 -8.75
N TYR A 255 -4.98 -4.66 -8.67
CA TYR A 255 -4.53 -5.27 -7.41
C TYR A 255 -3.31 -4.54 -6.84
N ALA A 256 -2.28 -4.31 -7.67
CA ALA A 256 -1.07 -3.63 -7.25
C ALA A 256 -1.34 -2.19 -6.80
N GLY A 257 -2.16 -1.43 -7.55
CA GLY A 257 -2.51 -0.05 -7.21
C GLY A 257 -3.18 0.09 -5.84
N ILE A 258 -4.06 -0.85 -5.47
CA ILE A 258 -4.66 -0.89 -4.13
C ILE A 258 -3.58 -1.14 -3.07
N LEU A 259 -2.76 -2.19 -3.27
CA LEU A 259 -1.78 -2.61 -2.27
C LEU A 259 -0.66 -1.60 -2.08
N VAL A 260 -0.27 -0.86 -3.12
CA VAL A 260 0.70 0.23 -3.04
C VAL A 260 0.20 1.33 -2.10
N TRP A 261 -1.05 1.80 -2.28
CA TRP A 261 -1.61 2.83 -1.40
C TRP A 261 -1.83 2.33 0.03
N VAL A 262 -2.24 1.07 0.21
CA VAL A 262 -2.30 0.46 1.55
C VAL A 262 -0.91 0.40 2.18
N THR A 263 0.13 0.08 1.42
CA THR A 263 1.51 0.05 1.93
C THR A 263 1.94 1.44 2.41
N ALA A 264 1.62 2.50 1.67
CA ALA A 264 1.92 3.87 2.08
C ALA A 264 1.17 4.28 3.38
N ALA A 265 -0.10 3.87 3.51
CA ALA A 265 -0.88 4.10 4.73
C ALA A 265 -0.31 3.32 5.92
N ALA A 266 -0.07 2.02 5.74
CA ALA A 266 0.49 1.14 6.76
C ALA A 266 1.86 1.64 7.23
N ALA A 267 2.79 1.92 6.31
CA ALA A 267 4.11 2.44 6.64
C ALA A 267 4.03 3.72 7.50
N GLY A 268 3.04 4.59 7.25
CA GLY A 268 2.77 5.76 8.10
C GLY A 268 2.55 5.43 9.57
N ARG A 269 1.79 4.36 9.87
CA ARG A 269 1.57 3.89 11.24
C ARG A 269 2.86 3.36 11.87
N TRP A 270 3.74 2.75 11.07
CA TRP A 270 5.00 2.15 11.54
C TRP A 270 6.12 3.16 11.85
N ILE A 271 6.03 4.39 11.32
CA ILE A 271 6.92 5.50 11.74
C ILE A 271 6.82 5.74 13.25
N ALA A 272 5.67 5.45 13.87
CA ALA A 272 5.49 5.61 15.30
C ALA A 272 6.37 4.68 16.15
N PHE A 273 6.83 3.56 15.58
CA PHE A 273 7.50 2.44 16.27
C PHE A 273 8.93 2.20 15.78
N ALA A 274 9.37 3.00 14.80
CA ALA A 274 10.67 2.90 14.14
C ALA A 274 11.61 4.00 14.64
#